data_AF-A0A7C4IAE0-F1
#
_entry.id   AF-A0A7C4IAE0-F1
#
_cell.length_a   1.000
_cell.length_b   1.000
_cell.length_c   1.000
_cell.angle_alpha   90.00
_cell.angle_beta   90.00
_cell.angle_gamma   90.00
#
_symmetry.space_group_name_H-M   'P 1'
#
loop_
_entity.id
_entity.type
_entity.pdbx_description
1 polymer ?
#
loop_
_entity_poly.entity_id
_entity_poly.type
_entity_poly.pdbx_seq_one_letter_code
_entity_poly.pdbx_strand_id
1 'polypeptide(L)'
;MATAGEKTKSTIVIKRIKKGGHGGHSAVWKIAYADFVTAMMAFFLLMWLLGSTTQGDLKGIAEYFQSPLKVALSGGSGAGDATTVIQGGGPNLTASVGQVKNGDNDTKKRSPHQLRQELEKIEKERMGRLKQRIDAAILANAKLSEFRHQIRVEITADGLRIQIVDDFNRPMFELGSSRVQPYMREILHEIGQVLNEVDNKVALSGHTD
;
A
#
# COMPACT_ATOMS: atom_id res chain seq x y z
N MET A 1 23.54 -93.70 41.33
CA MET A 1 22.07 -93.80 41.49
C MET A 1 21.61 -92.51 42.17
N ALA A 2 20.45 -91.98 41.73
CA ALA A 2 19.74 -90.77 42.18
C ALA A 2 20.18 -89.41 41.56
N THR A 3 19.36 -89.02 40.58
CA THR A 3 19.15 -87.70 39.99
C THR A 3 18.57 -86.70 41.00
N ALA A 4 19.13 -85.48 41.08
CA ALA A 4 18.49 -84.36 41.78
C ALA A 4 18.19 -83.27 40.75
N GLY A 5 16.90 -83.12 40.43
CA GLY A 5 16.38 -82.23 39.41
C GLY A 5 16.59 -80.75 39.74
N GLU A 6 17.14 -80.04 38.76
CA GLU A 6 17.26 -78.58 38.78
C GLU A 6 15.88 -77.97 38.54
N LYS A 7 15.29 -77.40 39.60
CA LYS A 7 14.02 -76.70 39.53
C LYS A 7 14.20 -75.42 38.71
N THR A 8 13.66 -75.39 37.50
CA THR A 8 13.58 -74.18 36.68
C THR A 8 12.78 -73.12 37.42
N LYS A 9 13.46 -72.04 37.81
CA LYS A 9 12.85 -70.87 38.45
C LYS A 9 12.01 -70.17 37.36
N SER A 10 10.71 -70.45 37.31
CA SER A 10 9.82 -69.81 36.35
C SER A 10 9.72 -68.31 36.66
N THR A 11 10.10 -67.48 35.68
CA THR A 11 9.98 -66.02 35.78
C THR A 11 8.51 -65.64 35.83
N ILE A 12 8.03 -65.19 36.99
CA ILE A 12 6.67 -64.68 37.15
C ILE A 12 6.60 -63.27 36.56
N VAL A 13 5.98 -63.14 35.39
CA VAL A 13 5.69 -61.83 34.78
C VAL A 13 4.36 -61.33 35.32
N ILE A 14 4.41 -60.38 36.27
CA ILE A 14 3.21 -59.69 36.76
C ILE A 14 2.87 -58.55 35.79
N LYS A 15 1.93 -58.78 34.87
CA LYS A 15 1.37 -57.71 34.02
C LYS A 15 0.39 -56.87 34.83
N ARG A 16 0.90 -55.77 35.42
CA ARG A 16 0.05 -54.75 36.07
C ARG A 16 -0.67 -53.94 35.00
N ILE A 17 -1.93 -54.27 34.73
CA ILE A 17 -2.78 -53.45 33.88
C ILE A 17 -3.31 -52.30 34.74
N LYS A 18 -2.77 -51.10 34.56
CA LYS A 18 -3.44 -49.89 35.06
C LYS A 18 -4.71 -49.71 34.23
N LYS A 19 -5.86 -50.12 34.76
CA LYS A 19 -7.16 -49.56 34.33
C LYS A 19 -7.24 -48.12 34.86
N GLY A 20 -6.49 -47.22 34.20
CA GLY A 20 -6.76 -45.80 34.31
C GLY A 20 -8.13 -45.55 33.71
N GLY A 21 -9.05 -45.05 34.53
CA GLY A 21 -10.42 -44.79 34.13
C GLY A 21 -10.47 -43.97 32.85
N HIS A 22 -11.24 -44.47 31.87
CA HIS A 22 -11.53 -43.75 30.64
C HIS A 22 -12.41 -42.54 30.95
N GLY A 23 -11.79 -41.47 31.43
CA GLY A 23 -12.39 -40.14 31.51
C GLY A 23 -12.24 -39.33 30.22
N GLY A 24 -12.23 -39.97 29.05
CA GLY A 24 -11.77 -39.32 27.81
C GLY A 24 -12.41 -39.75 26.49
N HIS A 25 -13.42 -40.64 26.46
CA HIS A 25 -14.06 -41.05 25.19
C HIS A 25 -15.46 -40.47 24.95
N SER A 26 -16.16 -40.00 26.00
CA SER A 26 -17.47 -39.36 25.86
C SER A 26 -17.41 -37.83 25.76
N ALA A 27 -16.21 -37.24 25.82
CA ALA A 27 -16.00 -35.79 25.68
C ALA A 27 -15.50 -35.40 24.29
N VAL A 28 -14.80 -36.29 23.57
CA VAL A 28 -14.20 -35.99 22.26
C VAL A 28 -15.26 -35.65 21.22
N TRP A 29 -16.37 -36.38 21.17
CA TRP A 29 -17.46 -36.09 20.24
C TRP A 29 -18.19 -34.78 20.57
N LYS A 30 -18.25 -34.38 21.85
CA LYS A 30 -18.80 -33.10 22.28
C LYS A 30 -17.87 -31.94 21.92
N ILE A 31 -16.56 -32.16 21.95
CA ILE A 31 -15.57 -31.18 21.51
C ILE A 31 -15.70 -30.97 19.99
N ALA A 32 -15.83 -32.06 19.21
CA ALA A 32 -16.07 -31.96 17.77
C ALA A 32 -17.42 -31.29 17.43
N TYR A 33 -18.47 -31.57 18.21
CA TYR A 33 -19.76 -30.92 18.05
C TYR A 33 -19.72 -29.42 18.42
N ALA A 34 -19.02 -29.07 19.51
CA ALA A 34 -18.83 -27.68 19.91
C ALA A 34 -18.06 -26.90 18.84
N ASP A 35 -16.99 -27.47 18.30
CA ASP A 35 -16.20 -26.88 17.21
C ASP A 35 -17.05 -26.65 15.95
N PHE A 36 -17.87 -27.63 15.57
CA PHE A 36 -18.81 -27.52 14.46
C PHE A 36 -19.84 -26.40 14.66
N VAL A 37 -20.44 -26.29 15.85
CA VAL A 37 -21.41 -25.21 16.16
C VAL A 37 -20.73 -23.85 16.15
N THR A 38 -19.49 -23.74 16.64
CA THR A 38 -18.74 -22.46 16.59
C THR A 38 -18.39 -22.06 15.17
N ALA A 39 -18.03 -23.01 14.30
CA ALA A 39 -17.80 -22.73 12.88
C ALA A 39 -19.08 -22.24 12.19
N MET A 40 -20.23 -22.87 12.47
CA MET A 40 -21.52 -22.43 11.94
C MET A 40 -21.94 -21.06 12.48
N MET A 41 -21.69 -20.78 13.76
CA MET A 41 -21.95 -19.47 14.37
C MET A 41 -21.11 -18.39 13.71
N ALA A 42 -19.81 -18.63 13.51
CA ALA A 42 -18.92 -17.68 12.84
C ALA A 42 -19.35 -17.43 11.38
N PHE A 43 -19.71 -18.49 10.65
CA PHE A 43 -20.23 -18.36 9.29
C PHE A 43 -21.56 -17.57 9.25
N PHE A 44 -22.46 -17.82 10.21
CA PHE A 44 -23.70 -17.08 10.34
C PHE A 44 -23.46 -15.59 10.63
N LEU A 45 -22.58 -15.25 11.57
CA LEU A 45 -22.22 -13.86 11.86
C LEU A 45 -21.63 -13.17 10.62
N LEU A 46 -20.81 -13.87 9.84
CA LEU A 46 -20.23 -13.34 8.61
C LEU A 46 -21.29 -13.10 7.52
N MET A 47 -22.20 -14.06 7.30
CA MET A 47 -23.32 -13.88 6.37
C MET A 47 -24.31 -12.82 6.84
N TRP A 48 -24.54 -12.72 8.14
CA TRP A 48 -25.40 -11.70 8.74
C TRP A 48 -24.78 -10.31 8.59
N LEU A 49 -23.47 -10.17 8.75
CA LEU A 49 -22.76 -8.93 8.44
C LEU A 49 -22.90 -8.57 6.95
N LEU A 50 -22.79 -9.58 6.06
CA LEU A 50 -22.95 -9.40 4.61
C LEU A 50 -24.38 -9.05 4.18
N GLY A 51 -25.39 -9.49 4.93
CA GLY A 51 -26.81 -9.20 4.68
C GLY A 51 -27.29 -7.89 5.29
N SER A 52 -26.66 -7.42 6.38
CA SER A 52 -26.97 -6.14 7.03
C SER A 52 -26.16 -4.96 6.50
N THR A 53 -25.04 -5.24 5.81
CA THR A 53 -24.23 -4.22 5.13
C THR A 53 -24.84 -3.89 3.77
N THR A 54 -24.88 -2.61 3.41
CA THR A 54 -25.37 -2.23 2.09
C THR A 54 -24.32 -2.59 1.05
N GLN A 55 -24.72 -2.91 -0.18
CA GLN A 55 -23.77 -3.17 -1.29
C GLN A 55 -22.77 -2.01 -1.50
N GLY A 56 -23.14 -0.80 -1.06
CA GLY A 56 -22.26 0.37 -1.05
C GLY A 56 -21.08 0.24 -0.08
N ASP A 57 -21.33 -0.25 1.15
CA ASP A 57 -20.31 -0.35 2.20
C ASP A 57 -19.28 -1.44 1.91
N LEU A 58 -19.73 -2.60 1.41
CA LEU A 58 -18.85 -3.68 0.94
C LEU A 58 -17.91 -3.22 -0.18
N LYS A 59 -18.46 -2.43 -1.12
CA LYS A 59 -17.67 -1.88 -2.22
C LYS A 59 -16.65 -0.85 -1.73
N GLY A 60 -17.02 -0.01 -0.76
CA GLY A 60 -16.10 0.96 -0.14
C GLY A 60 -14.93 0.28 0.55
N ILE A 61 -15.18 -0.80 1.30
CA ILE A 61 -14.12 -1.57 1.97
C ILE A 61 -13.26 -2.32 0.94
N ALA A 62 -13.86 -2.94 -0.08
CA ALA A 62 -13.10 -3.65 -1.13
C ALA A 62 -12.15 -2.70 -1.89
N GLU A 63 -12.61 -1.48 -2.19
CA GLU A 63 -11.83 -0.47 -2.90
C GLU A 63 -10.65 0.06 -2.05
N TYR A 64 -10.81 0.11 -0.71
CA TYR A 64 -9.72 0.40 0.22
C TYR A 64 -8.58 -0.65 0.16
N PHE A 65 -8.92 -1.94 0.14
CA PHE A 65 -7.92 -3.02 0.08
C PHE A 65 -7.26 -3.19 -1.30
N GLN A 66 -8.00 -2.92 -2.38
CA GLN A 66 -7.47 -3.02 -3.74
C GLN A 66 -6.59 -1.83 -4.13
N SER A 67 -6.73 -0.68 -3.47
CA SER A 67 -6.04 0.55 -3.85
C SER A 67 -5.83 1.49 -2.66
N PRO A 68 -4.99 1.15 -1.67
CA PRO A 68 -4.81 1.98 -0.47
C PRO A 68 -4.32 3.39 -0.79
N LEU A 69 -3.52 3.57 -1.84
CA LEU A 69 -3.11 4.90 -2.33
C LEU A 69 -4.27 5.74 -2.87
N LYS A 70 -5.33 5.12 -3.41
CA LYS A 70 -6.49 5.82 -4.01
C LYS A 70 -7.38 6.46 -2.94
N VAL A 71 -7.56 5.80 -1.79
CA VAL A 71 -8.34 6.36 -0.67
C VAL A 71 -7.58 7.50 0.02
N ALA A 72 -6.27 7.37 0.17
CA ALA A 72 -5.43 8.42 0.77
C ALA A 72 -5.26 9.66 -0.14
N LEU A 73 -5.24 9.49 -1.47
CA LEU A 73 -5.05 10.60 -2.42
C LEU A 73 -6.38 11.24 -2.89
N SER A 74 -7.53 10.57 -2.73
CA SER A 74 -8.81 11.04 -3.29
C SER A 74 -9.75 11.72 -2.29
N GLY A 75 -9.42 11.80 -0.99
CA GLY A 75 -10.20 12.57 0.01
C GLY A 75 -11.71 12.35 -0.05
N GLY A 76 -12.14 11.12 -0.38
CA GLY A 76 -13.53 10.75 -0.63
C GLY A 76 -14.06 9.84 0.47
N SER A 77 -15.33 10.06 0.82
CA SER A 77 -16.13 9.44 1.89
C SER A 77 -15.97 7.91 1.98
N GLY A 78 -14.90 7.47 2.62
CA GLY A 78 -14.52 6.06 2.65
C GLY A 78 -13.47 5.76 3.71
N ALA A 79 -13.54 6.43 4.86
CA ALA A 79 -12.95 6.03 6.14
C ALA A 79 -13.33 7.07 7.20
N GLY A 80 -14.51 6.93 7.80
CA GLY A 80 -14.73 7.37 9.18
C GLY A 80 -14.67 8.86 9.54
N ASP A 81 -15.01 9.80 8.66
CA ASP A 81 -15.07 11.21 9.05
C ASP A 81 -16.41 11.87 8.72
N ALA A 82 -17.23 11.98 9.77
CA ALA A 82 -18.28 12.96 9.89
C ALA A 82 -17.63 14.34 10.05
N THR A 83 -17.40 15.07 8.96
CA THR A 83 -16.88 16.45 9.03
C THR A 83 -17.91 17.52 8.73
N THR A 84 -19.19 17.27 9.01
CA THR A 84 -20.20 18.33 9.00
C THR A 84 -20.66 18.63 10.42
N VAL A 85 -20.14 19.72 10.99
CA VAL A 85 -20.46 20.21 12.34
C VAL A 85 -21.84 20.90 12.43
N ILE A 86 -22.62 20.92 11.34
CA ILE A 86 -24.02 21.41 11.34
C ILE A 86 -24.91 20.41 10.60
N GLN A 87 -25.56 19.55 11.37
CA GLN A 87 -26.58 18.61 10.90
C GLN A 87 -27.96 19.23 11.14
N GLY A 88 -28.45 20.02 10.18
CA GLY A 88 -29.68 20.81 10.38
C GLY A 88 -30.50 21.02 9.12
N GLY A 89 -31.63 20.30 9.04
CA GLY A 89 -32.87 20.80 8.44
C GLY A 89 -33.01 20.74 6.92
N GLY A 90 -33.29 19.55 6.37
CA GLY A 90 -33.95 19.40 5.06
C GLY A 90 -35.44 19.09 5.25
N PRO A 91 -36.36 19.60 4.40
CA PRO A 91 -37.81 19.54 4.64
C PRO A 91 -38.48 18.17 4.43
N ASN A 92 -37.72 17.07 4.37
CA ASN A 92 -38.30 15.74 4.11
C ASN A 92 -37.72 14.68 5.05
N LEU A 93 -38.53 14.27 6.03
CA LEU A 93 -38.24 13.22 7.01
C LEU A 93 -38.24 11.78 6.43
N THR A 94 -38.57 11.62 5.13
CA THR A 94 -38.65 10.32 4.45
C THR A 94 -37.44 10.03 3.54
N ALA A 95 -36.48 10.94 3.44
CA ALA A 95 -35.30 10.73 2.60
C ALA A 95 -34.29 9.81 3.30
N SER A 96 -34.03 8.65 2.70
CA SER A 96 -32.93 7.76 3.08
C SER A 96 -31.60 8.52 2.95
N VAL A 97 -30.82 8.54 4.03
CA VAL A 97 -29.49 9.17 4.08
C VAL A 97 -28.64 8.59 2.95
N GLY A 98 -28.16 9.45 2.04
CA GLY A 98 -27.30 9.04 0.91
C GLY A 98 -27.77 9.47 -0.48
N GLN A 99 -28.94 10.10 -0.62
CA GLN A 99 -29.36 10.68 -1.90
C GLN A 99 -29.03 12.17 -1.99
N VAL A 100 -27.79 12.48 -2.36
CA VAL A 100 -27.44 13.78 -2.95
C VAL A 100 -27.76 13.68 -4.45
N LYS A 101 -29.02 13.96 -4.80
CA LYS A 101 -29.38 14.25 -6.19
C LYS A 101 -28.98 15.69 -6.45
N ASN A 102 -27.88 15.91 -7.16
CA ASN A 102 -27.69 17.11 -8.00
C ASN A 102 -26.51 16.93 -8.95
N GLY A 103 -26.80 17.01 -10.25
CA GLY A 103 -25.82 16.95 -11.31
C GLY A 103 -26.29 16.11 -12.49
N ASP A 104 -27.30 16.60 -13.19
CA ASP A 104 -27.55 16.22 -14.58
C ASP A 104 -26.29 16.55 -15.40
N ASN A 105 -25.46 15.54 -15.66
CA ASN A 105 -24.37 15.58 -16.63
C ASN A 105 -24.06 14.14 -16.97
N ASP A 106 -24.76 13.61 -17.97
CA ASP A 106 -24.26 12.70 -19.01
C ASP A 106 -22.94 11.93 -18.69
N THR A 107 -22.90 11.18 -17.57
CA THR A 107 -21.78 10.29 -17.28
C THR A 107 -21.98 9.05 -18.10
N LYS A 108 -21.67 9.14 -19.41
CA LYS A 108 -21.15 7.99 -20.15
C LYS A 108 -20.17 7.30 -19.22
N LYS A 109 -20.48 6.07 -18.80
CA LYS A 109 -19.58 5.20 -18.05
C LYS A 109 -18.30 5.05 -18.88
N ARG A 110 -17.35 5.97 -18.71
CA ARG A 110 -16.06 5.95 -19.39
C ARG A 110 -15.39 4.66 -18.94
N SER A 111 -15.00 3.83 -19.91
CA SER A 111 -14.36 2.56 -19.62
C SER A 111 -13.12 2.81 -18.75
N PRO A 112 -12.76 1.93 -17.80
CA PRO A 112 -11.58 2.09 -16.95
C PRO A 112 -10.29 2.41 -17.74
N HIS A 113 -10.19 1.92 -18.97
CA HIS A 113 -9.10 2.25 -19.89
C HIS A 113 -9.08 3.71 -20.38
N GLN A 114 -10.25 4.31 -20.66
CA GLN A 114 -10.34 5.69 -21.13
C GLN A 114 -9.94 6.66 -20.02
N LEU A 115 -10.32 6.37 -18.78
CA LEU A 115 -9.96 7.19 -17.63
C LEU A 115 -8.44 7.19 -17.37
N ARG A 116 -7.78 6.03 -17.51
CA ARG A 116 -6.31 5.92 -17.40
C ARG A 116 -5.59 6.75 -18.46
N GLN A 117 -6.00 6.66 -19.72
CA GLN A 117 -5.38 7.42 -20.81
C GLN A 117 -5.53 8.93 -20.63
N GLU A 118 -6.65 9.38 -20.08
CA GLU A 118 -6.88 10.80 -19.80
C GLU A 118 -5.98 11.31 -18.67
N LEU A 119 -5.84 10.51 -17.60
CA LEU A 119 -4.90 10.80 -16.50
C LEU A 119 -3.45 10.85 -16.98
N GLU A 120 -3.02 9.88 -17.77
CA GLU A 120 -1.66 9.84 -18.35
C GLU A 120 -1.36 11.06 -19.21
N LYS A 121 -2.34 11.56 -19.98
CA LYS A 121 -2.18 12.78 -20.79
C LYS A 121 -2.00 14.01 -19.91
N ILE A 122 -2.86 14.16 -18.90
CA ILE A 122 -2.79 15.28 -17.95
C ILE A 122 -1.44 15.26 -17.24
N GLU A 123 -0.99 14.09 -16.79
CA GLU A 123 0.28 13.93 -16.11
C GLU A 123 1.45 14.23 -17.04
N LYS A 124 1.43 13.75 -18.29
CA LYS A 124 2.44 14.05 -19.29
C LYS A 124 2.54 15.54 -19.61
N GLU A 125 1.42 16.23 -19.72
CA GLU A 125 1.40 17.69 -19.90
C GLU A 125 1.98 18.42 -18.70
N ARG A 126 1.63 17.99 -17.48
CA ARG A 126 2.19 18.55 -16.24
C ARG A 126 3.71 18.36 -16.19
N MET A 127 4.20 17.16 -16.51
CA MET A 127 5.63 16.87 -16.58
C MET A 127 6.34 17.67 -17.68
N GLY A 128 5.68 17.88 -18.82
CA GLY A 128 6.19 18.73 -19.90
C GLY A 128 6.39 20.18 -19.46
N ARG A 129 5.43 20.74 -18.74
CA ARG A 129 5.55 22.10 -18.16
C ARG A 129 6.66 22.18 -17.12
N LEU A 130 6.78 21.17 -16.26
CA LEU A 130 7.84 21.11 -15.26
C LEU A 130 9.22 21.05 -15.90
N LYS A 131 9.40 20.22 -16.94
CA LYS A 131 10.62 20.18 -17.74
C LYS A 131 10.99 21.56 -18.28
N GLN A 132 10.04 22.25 -18.92
CA GLN A 132 10.29 23.58 -19.48
C GLN A 132 10.69 24.60 -18.41
N ARG A 133 10.09 24.53 -17.22
CA ARG A 133 10.48 25.40 -16.10
C ARG A 133 11.90 25.12 -15.62
N ILE A 134 12.27 23.85 -15.48
CA ILE A 134 13.63 23.47 -15.08
C ILE A 134 14.63 23.93 -16.14
N ASP A 135 14.35 23.69 -17.43
CA ASP A 135 15.20 24.16 -18.52
C ASP A 135 15.34 25.70 -18.50
N ALA A 136 14.25 26.43 -18.23
CA ALA A 136 14.28 27.89 -18.11
C ALA A 136 15.07 28.35 -16.87
N ALA A 137 14.94 27.69 -15.72
CA ALA A 137 15.69 28.00 -14.51
C ALA A 137 17.20 27.77 -14.71
N ILE A 138 17.58 26.69 -15.40
CA ILE A 138 18.98 26.41 -15.77
C ILE A 138 19.53 27.51 -16.70
N LEU A 139 18.73 27.99 -17.66
CA LEU A 139 19.15 29.05 -18.58
C LEU A 139 19.20 30.45 -17.93
N ALA A 140 18.32 30.72 -16.97
CA ALA A 140 18.27 32.00 -16.27
C ALA A 140 19.49 32.22 -15.37
N ASN A 141 20.08 31.14 -14.84
CA ASN A 141 21.25 31.23 -14.01
C ASN A 141 22.52 31.00 -14.84
N ALA A 142 23.31 32.07 -15.03
CA ALA A 142 24.55 32.03 -15.79
C ALA A 142 25.51 30.92 -15.31
N LYS A 143 25.56 30.65 -14.00
CA LYS A 143 26.41 29.58 -13.45
C LYS A 143 25.91 28.19 -13.83
N LEU A 144 24.59 27.94 -13.79
CA LEU A 144 23.99 26.66 -14.19
C LEU A 144 24.09 26.42 -15.68
N SER A 145 24.05 27.48 -16.48
CA SER A 145 24.15 27.40 -17.93
C SER A 145 25.46 26.74 -18.41
N GLU A 146 26.56 26.92 -17.66
CA GLU A 146 27.84 26.23 -17.92
C GLU A 146 27.74 24.71 -17.74
N PHE A 147 26.86 24.25 -16.84
CA PHE A 147 26.66 22.84 -16.52
C PHE A 147 25.53 22.20 -17.34
N ARG A 148 24.97 22.90 -18.34
CA ARG A 148 23.87 22.41 -19.17
C ARG A 148 24.14 21.06 -19.83
N HIS A 149 25.40 20.76 -20.17
CA HIS A 149 25.76 19.48 -20.79
C HIS A 149 25.80 18.32 -19.79
N GLN A 150 26.03 18.63 -18.51
CA GLN A 150 26.10 17.68 -17.41
C GLN A 150 24.73 17.45 -16.76
N ILE A 151 23.82 18.42 -16.85
CA ILE A 151 22.43 18.32 -16.38
C ILE A 151 21.51 17.89 -17.54
N ARG A 152 20.98 16.67 -17.49
CA ARG A 152 20.06 16.13 -18.51
C ARG A 152 18.67 15.94 -17.91
N VAL A 153 17.67 16.50 -18.57
CA VAL A 153 16.26 16.42 -18.13
C VAL A 153 15.43 15.66 -19.17
N GLU A 154 14.90 14.52 -18.77
CA GLU A 154 14.19 13.58 -19.65
C GLU A 154 12.83 13.21 -19.08
N ILE A 155 11.80 13.13 -19.94
CA ILE A 155 10.48 12.64 -19.55
C ILE A 155 10.46 11.14 -19.82
N THR A 156 10.19 10.37 -18.78
CA THR A 156 10.18 8.89 -18.80
C THR A 156 8.80 8.38 -18.36
N ALA A 157 8.55 7.08 -18.51
CA ALA A 157 7.27 6.48 -18.12
C ALA A 157 6.95 6.67 -16.63
N ASP A 158 8.00 6.70 -15.80
CA ASP A 158 7.90 6.89 -14.35
C ASP A 158 7.83 8.38 -13.93
N GLY A 159 7.87 9.31 -14.89
CA GLY A 159 7.84 10.75 -14.66
C GLY A 159 9.09 11.49 -15.16
N LEU A 160 9.41 12.60 -14.51
CA LEU A 160 10.54 13.46 -14.89
C LEU A 160 11.85 12.98 -14.25
N ARG A 161 12.86 12.71 -15.09
CA ARG A 161 14.19 12.27 -14.67
C ARG A 161 15.20 13.38 -14.89
N ILE A 162 15.92 13.73 -13.83
CA ILE A 162 17.00 14.71 -13.85
C ILE A 162 18.29 13.94 -13.56
N GLN A 163 19.22 13.93 -14.50
CA GLN A 163 20.53 13.31 -14.37
C GLN A 163 21.60 14.39 -14.31
N ILE A 164 22.50 14.29 -13.33
CA ILE A 164 23.66 15.15 -13.21
C ILE A 164 24.86 14.23 -13.38
N VAL A 165 25.57 14.40 -14.50
CA VAL A 165 26.67 13.53 -14.91
C VAL A 165 27.99 14.20 -14.56
N ASP A 166 28.91 13.41 -14.03
CA ASP A 166 30.22 13.89 -13.69
C ASP A 166 31.15 13.97 -14.93
N ASP A 167 32.08 14.92 -14.91
CA ASP A 167 33.06 15.12 -15.99
C ASP A 167 34.46 15.33 -15.44
N PHE A 168 35.48 14.83 -16.13
CA PHE A 168 36.88 14.86 -15.68
C PHE A 168 37.39 16.27 -15.38
N ASN A 169 36.92 17.27 -16.13
CA ASN A 169 37.35 18.65 -15.94
C ASN A 169 36.54 19.40 -14.87
N ARG A 170 35.37 18.87 -14.47
CA ARG A 170 34.46 19.49 -13.50
C ARG A 170 33.77 18.42 -12.65
N PRO A 171 34.50 17.85 -11.66
CA PRO A 171 34.02 16.75 -10.84
C PRO A 171 32.91 17.15 -9.84
N MET A 172 31.70 16.60 -9.89
CA MET A 172 30.57 16.97 -9.00
C MET A 172 30.85 16.69 -7.51
N PHE A 173 31.72 15.72 -7.25
CA PHE A 173 32.17 15.33 -5.93
C PHE A 173 33.69 15.49 -5.82
N GLU A 174 34.19 15.62 -4.60
CA GLU A 174 35.63 15.49 -4.35
C GLU A 174 36.09 14.06 -4.69
N LEU A 175 37.33 13.94 -5.19
CA LEU A 175 37.89 12.66 -5.61
C LEU A 175 37.90 11.66 -4.45
N GLY A 176 37.20 10.53 -4.60
CA GLY A 176 37.10 9.49 -3.57
C GLY A 176 36.30 9.91 -2.31
N SER A 177 35.48 10.95 -2.40
CA SER A 177 34.75 11.52 -1.28
C SER A 177 33.27 11.73 -1.62
N SER A 178 32.39 11.60 -0.63
CA SER A 178 30.96 11.91 -0.77
C SER A 178 30.64 13.40 -0.61
N ARG A 179 31.68 14.24 -0.50
CA ARG A 179 31.53 15.69 -0.39
C ARG A 179 31.28 16.29 -1.77
N VAL A 180 30.13 16.95 -1.92
CA VAL A 180 29.78 17.70 -3.12
C VAL A 180 30.65 18.95 -3.29
N GLN A 181 31.01 19.27 -4.53
CA GLN A 181 31.64 20.54 -4.86
C GLN A 181 30.68 21.73 -4.68
N PRO A 182 31.19 22.97 -4.54
CA PRO A 182 30.36 24.15 -4.38
C PRO A 182 29.31 24.33 -5.48
N TYR A 183 29.68 24.08 -6.75
CA TYR A 183 28.76 24.21 -7.88
C TYR A 183 27.69 23.12 -7.88
N MET A 184 28.00 21.88 -7.50
CA MET A 184 26.99 20.82 -7.36
C MET A 184 25.96 21.19 -6.29
N ARG A 185 26.40 21.82 -5.19
CA ARG A 185 25.48 22.35 -4.17
C ARG A 185 24.56 23.44 -4.73
N GLU A 186 25.10 24.38 -5.52
CA GLU A 186 24.30 25.42 -6.16
C GLU A 186 23.27 24.80 -7.12
N ILE A 187 23.68 23.84 -7.97
CA ILE A 187 22.79 23.11 -8.89
C ILE A 187 21.63 22.45 -8.14
N LEU A 188 21.94 21.69 -7.08
CA LEU A 188 20.91 21.00 -6.28
C LEU A 188 19.97 21.98 -5.58
N HIS A 189 20.47 23.12 -5.12
CA HIS A 189 19.65 24.13 -4.44
C HIS A 189 18.64 24.76 -5.40
N GLU A 190 19.09 25.15 -6.59
CA GLU A 190 18.25 25.76 -7.62
C GLU A 190 17.20 24.78 -8.17
N ILE A 191 17.61 23.55 -8.48
CA ILE A 191 16.66 22.50 -8.90
C ILE A 191 15.66 22.21 -7.77
N GLY A 192 16.11 22.18 -6.52
CA GLY A 192 15.25 21.97 -5.36
C GLY A 192 14.17 23.04 -5.20
N GLN A 193 14.48 24.31 -5.48
CA GLN A 193 13.48 25.38 -5.44
C GLN A 193 12.38 25.17 -6.49
N VAL A 194 12.74 24.77 -7.72
CA VAL A 194 11.76 24.49 -8.78
C VAL A 194 10.92 23.25 -8.46
N LEU A 195 11.53 22.22 -7.85
CA LEU A 195 10.82 20.99 -7.46
C LEU A 195 9.81 21.21 -6.32
N ASN A 196 9.99 22.22 -5.46
CA ASN A 196 9.05 22.54 -4.39
C ASN A 196 7.69 23.07 -4.89
N GLU A 197 7.58 23.46 -6.16
CA GLU A 197 6.31 23.91 -6.75
C GLU A 197 5.33 22.75 -7.03
N VAL A 198 5.81 21.51 -6.94
CA VAL A 198 5.02 20.32 -7.24
C VAL A 198 4.97 19.38 -6.04
N ASP A 199 3.79 18.84 -5.75
CA ASP A 199 3.58 17.88 -4.63
C ASP A 199 4.09 16.46 -4.95
N ASN A 200 4.87 16.31 -6.03
CA ASN A 200 5.37 15.03 -6.49
C ASN A 200 6.49 14.52 -5.58
N LYS A 201 6.50 13.22 -5.32
CA LYS A 201 7.59 12.59 -4.56
C LYS A 201 8.87 12.55 -5.40
N VAL A 202 10.02 12.71 -4.75
CA VAL A 202 11.34 12.65 -5.37
C VAL A 202 12.07 11.40 -4.88
N ALA A 203 12.72 10.70 -5.80
CA ALA A 203 13.64 9.61 -5.51
C ALA A 203 15.05 10.00 -5.99
N LEU A 204 16.06 9.80 -5.15
CA LEU A 204 17.46 10.10 -5.45
C LEU A 204 18.26 8.80 -5.54
N SER A 205 19.04 8.65 -6.61
CA SER A 205 19.96 7.52 -6.80
C SER A 205 21.33 8.03 -7.22
N GLY A 206 22.39 7.58 -6.55
CA GLY A 206 23.78 7.86 -6.93
C GLY A 206 24.43 6.64 -7.58
N HIS A 207 25.22 6.86 -8.63
CA HIS A 207 26.05 5.85 -9.27
C HIS A 207 27.51 6.32 -9.22
N THR A 208 28.42 5.44 -8.79
CA THR A 208 29.88 5.62 -8.81
C THR A 208 30.48 4.33 -9.36
N ASP A 209 31.55 4.45 -10.14
CA ASP A 209 32.39 3.33 -10.57
C ASP A 209 33.55 3.07 -9.60
#